data_AF-A0A7X1CUV1-F1
#
_entry.id   AF-A0A7X1CUV1-F1
#
_cell.length_a   1.000
_cell.length_b   1.000
_cell.length_c   1.000
_cell.angle_alpha   90.00
_cell.angle_beta   90.00
_cell.angle_gamma   90.00
#
_symmetry.space_group_name_H-M   'P 1'
#
loop_
_entity.id
_entity.type
_entity.pdbx_description
1 polymer ?
#
loop_
_entity_poly.entity_id
_entity_poly.type
_entity_poly.pdbx_seq_one_letter_code
_entity_poly.pdbx_strand_id
1 'polypeptide(L)'
;MEKIHRGNGFAVIEKEGEYQISWPQGPYDQPVFYTISKENADRAFKSPQDAYEVMIYAETGQWPNVKEEKQNADRELIKKFPELLIRIPSNQELFTEDELKELMPLARKALE
;
A
#
# COMPACT_ATOMS: atom_id res chain seq x y z
N MET A 1 1.97 8.58 -31.65
CA MET A 1 1.35 9.65 -30.85
C MET A 1 1.70 9.37 -29.41
N GLU A 2 2.27 10.36 -28.71
CA GLU A 2 2.56 10.26 -27.29
C GLU A 2 1.31 10.65 -26.49
N LYS A 3 0.94 9.85 -25.49
CA LYS A 3 -0.14 10.18 -24.56
C LYS A 3 0.42 10.30 -23.17
N ILE A 4 0.02 11.35 -22.46
CA ILE A 4 0.44 11.61 -21.09
C ILE A 4 -0.79 11.56 -20.19
N HIS A 5 -0.79 10.61 -19.28
CA HIS A 5 -1.82 10.42 -18.26
C HIS A 5 -1.29 10.95 -16.93
N ARG A 6 -1.96 11.94 -16.33
CA ARG A 6 -1.51 12.54 -15.07
C ARG A 6 -2.30 11.95 -13.90
N GLY A 7 -1.57 11.43 -12.92
CA GLY A 7 -2.09 11.02 -11.62
C GLY A 7 -1.74 12.04 -10.54
N ASN A 8 -2.19 11.78 -9.31
CA ASN A 8 -1.82 12.63 -8.19
C ASN A 8 -0.37 12.36 -7.77
N GLY A 9 0.55 13.27 -8.10
CA GLY A 9 1.98 13.14 -7.79
C GLY A 9 2.80 12.32 -8.79
N PHE A 10 2.22 11.89 -9.91
CA PHE A 10 2.94 11.17 -10.98
C PHE A 10 2.31 11.38 -12.35
N ALA A 11 3.02 10.99 -13.40
CA ALA A 11 2.54 10.92 -14.76
C ALA A 11 2.96 9.59 -15.41
N VAL A 12 2.08 9.02 -16.22
CA VAL A 12 2.37 7.88 -17.09
C VAL A 12 2.38 8.34 -18.54
N ILE A 13 3.46 8.06 -19.25
CA ILE A 13 3.70 8.41 -20.65
C ILE A 13 3.61 7.13 -21.46
N GLU A 14 2.69 7.11 -22.44
CA GLU A 14 2.54 6.03 -23.40
C GLU A 14 3.10 6.48 -24.75
N LYS A 15 4.10 5.76 -25.26
CA LYS A 15 4.72 6.00 -26.57
C LYS A 15 4.95 4.69 -27.28
N GLU A 16 4.29 4.51 -28.43
CA GLU A 16 4.48 3.34 -29.32
C GLU A 16 4.26 1.97 -28.64
N GLY A 17 3.42 1.93 -27.59
CA GLY A 17 3.15 0.71 -26.81
C GLY A 17 4.07 0.51 -25.61
N GLU A 18 5.06 1.39 -25.42
CA GLU A 18 5.87 1.47 -24.21
C GLU A 18 5.23 2.43 -23.21
N TYR A 19 5.26 2.04 -21.93
CA TYR A 19 4.74 2.84 -20.82
C TYR A 19 5.90 3.25 -19.92
N GLN A 20 5.94 4.53 -19.56
CA GLN A 20 6.90 5.07 -18.60
C GLN A 20 6.15 5.81 -17.50
N ILE A 21 6.57 5.66 -16.26
CA ILE A 21 6.06 6.44 -15.13
C ILE A 21 7.11 7.47 -14.71
N SER A 22 6.64 8.65 -14.30
CA SER A 22 7.46 9.76 -13.86
C SER A 22 6.85 10.44 -12.65
N TRP A 23 7.70 10.82 -11.70
CA TRP A 23 7.34 11.60 -10.52
C TRP A 23 8.53 12.47 -10.09
N PRO A 24 8.31 13.57 -9.35
CA PRO A 24 9.40 14.34 -8.77
C PRO A 24 10.09 13.56 -7.65
N GLN A 25 11.42 13.47 -7.68
CA GLN A 25 12.22 12.83 -6.64
C GLN A 25 13.37 13.74 -6.20
N GLY A 26 13.70 13.69 -4.90
CA GLY A 26 14.81 14.43 -4.31
C GLY A 26 14.49 15.88 -3.94
N PRO A 27 15.46 16.61 -3.37
CA PRO A 27 15.27 17.95 -2.80
C PRO A 27 14.97 19.06 -3.82
N TYR A 28 15.09 18.75 -5.12
CA TYR A 28 14.86 19.69 -6.22
C TYR A 28 13.70 19.26 -7.13
N ASP A 29 12.88 18.30 -6.69
CA ASP A 29 11.71 17.78 -7.43
C ASP A 29 12.03 17.40 -8.88
N GLN A 30 13.20 16.79 -9.11
CA GLN A 30 13.61 16.41 -10.45
C GLN A 30 12.75 15.24 -10.94
N PRO A 31 12.16 15.31 -12.14
CA PRO A 31 11.36 14.23 -12.66
C PRO A 31 12.27 13.04 -13.00
N VAL A 32 12.00 11.91 -12.35
CA VAL A 32 12.60 10.61 -12.72
C VAL A 32 11.69 9.91 -13.72
N PHE A 33 12.25 8.99 -14.51
CA PHE A 33 11.50 8.25 -15.53
C PHE A 33 11.88 6.79 -15.48
N TYR A 34 10.88 5.92 -15.31
CA TYR A 34 11.08 4.47 -15.26
C TYR A 34 10.14 3.77 -16.23
N THR A 35 10.65 2.79 -16.96
CA THR A 35 9.85 1.97 -17.87
C THR A 35 9.03 0.96 -17.07
N ILE A 36 7.74 0.86 -17.38
CA ILE A 36 6.79 -0.04 -16.71
C ILE A 36 5.97 -0.82 -17.73
N SER A 37 5.35 -1.92 -17.28
CA SER A 37 4.36 -2.64 -18.08
C SER A 37 3.04 -1.86 -18.15
N LYS A 38 2.23 -2.17 -19.17
CA LYS A 38 0.86 -1.65 -19.27
C LYS A 38 0.02 -1.98 -18.02
N GLU A 39 0.19 -3.18 -17.48
CA GLU A 39 -0.52 -3.60 -16.26
C GLU A 39 -0.16 -2.72 -15.05
N ASN A 40 1.11 -2.36 -14.90
CA ASN A 40 1.56 -1.45 -13.85
C ASN A 40 1.05 -0.02 -14.08
N ALA A 41 0.97 0.42 -15.33
CA ALA A 41 0.37 1.70 -15.67
C ALA A 41 -1.11 1.75 -15.25
N ASP A 42 -1.89 0.74 -15.63
CA ASP A 42 -3.30 0.63 -15.24
C ASP A 42 -3.46 0.51 -13.72
N ARG A 43 -2.58 -0.25 -13.05
CA ARG A 43 -2.56 -0.39 -11.58
C ARG A 43 -2.32 0.95 -10.89
N ALA A 44 -1.38 1.76 -11.35
CA ALA A 44 -1.07 3.04 -10.75
C ALA A 44 -2.28 4.00 -10.71
N PHE A 45 -3.25 3.87 -11.62
CA PHE A 45 -4.46 4.68 -11.62
C PHE A 45 -5.62 4.11 -10.77
N LYS A 46 -5.49 2.92 -10.18
CA LYS A 46 -6.55 2.32 -9.34
C LYS A 46 -6.71 3.02 -7.99
N SER A 47 -5.60 3.29 -7.32
CA SER A 47 -5.60 3.96 -6.02
C SER A 47 -4.27 4.69 -5.77
N PRO A 48 -4.23 5.68 -4.85
CA PRO A 48 -2.98 6.31 -4.44
C PRO A 48 -1.95 5.32 -3.88
N GLN A 49 -2.43 4.26 -3.21
CA GLN A 49 -1.56 3.21 -2.68
C GLN A 49 -0.98 2.35 -3.82
N ASP A 50 -1.80 1.95 -4.80
CA ASP A 50 -1.32 1.24 -5.98
C ASP A 50 -0.30 2.05 -6.78
N ALA A 51 -0.50 3.37 -6.91
CA ALA A 51 0.46 4.27 -7.54
C ALA A 51 1.82 4.23 -6.83
N TYR A 52 1.81 4.33 -5.50
CA TYR A 52 3.03 4.25 -4.69
C TYR A 52 3.73 2.89 -4.83
N GLU A 53 2.98 1.79 -4.78
CA GLU A 53 3.53 0.45 -4.96
C GLU A 53 4.21 0.28 -6.33
N VAL A 54 3.58 0.82 -7.39
CA VAL A 54 4.15 0.81 -8.75
C VAL A 54 5.41 1.67 -8.85
N MET A 55 5.47 2.84 -8.20
CA MET A 55 6.67 3.68 -8.19
C MET A 55 7.85 2.98 -7.54
N ILE A 56 7.64 2.37 -6.36
CA ILE A 56 8.69 1.61 -5.66
C ILE A 56 9.14 0.41 -6.50
N TYR A 57 8.21 -0.32 -7.13
CA TYR A 57 8.54 -1.41 -8.03
C TYR A 57 9.35 -0.93 -9.24
N ALA A 58 8.99 0.21 -9.83
CA ALA A 58 9.69 0.76 -10.99
C ALA A 58 11.12 1.21 -10.66
N GLU A 59 11.34 1.73 -9.44
CA GLU A 59 12.66 2.17 -8.96
C GLU A 59 13.55 1.00 -8.50
N THR A 60 12.99 0.05 -7.75
CA THR A 60 13.76 -1.01 -7.07
C THR A 60 13.70 -2.37 -7.76
N GLY A 61 12.73 -2.58 -8.66
CA GLY A 61 12.40 -3.88 -9.24
C GLY A 61 11.67 -4.82 -8.28
N GLN A 62 11.36 -4.39 -7.05
CA GLN A 62 10.72 -5.21 -6.02
C GLN A 62 9.39 -4.58 -5.59
N TRP A 63 8.35 -5.41 -5.47
CA TRP A 63 7.07 -4.94 -4.95
C TRP A 63 7.23 -4.67 -3.47
N PRO A 64 6.89 -3.47 -2.98
CA PRO A 64 6.94 -3.21 -1.56
C PRO A 64 5.89 -4.09 -0.85
N ASN A 65 6.28 -4.72 0.26
CA ASN A 65 5.38 -5.58 1.01
C ASN A 65 4.47 -4.75 1.96
N VAL A 66 3.87 -3.69 1.42
CA VAL A 66 3.08 -2.71 2.18
C VAL A 66 1.88 -3.36 2.85
N LYS A 67 1.35 -4.45 2.27
CA LYS A 67 0.27 -5.23 2.89
C LYS A 67 0.73 -5.89 4.17
N GLU A 68 1.87 -6.58 4.18
CA GLU A 68 2.42 -7.18 5.40
C GLU A 68 2.84 -6.12 6.41
N GLU A 69 3.47 -5.02 5.97
CA GLU A 69 3.86 -3.93 6.86
C GLU A 69 2.64 -3.28 7.53
N LYS A 70 1.58 -3.03 6.77
CA LYS A 70 0.32 -2.48 7.30
C LYS A 70 -0.37 -3.48 8.23
N GLN A 71 -0.44 -4.75 7.85
CA GLN A 71 -0.99 -5.80 8.73
C GLN A 71 -0.19 -5.92 10.03
N ASN A 72 1.13 -5.81 9.98
CA ASN A 72 1.98 -5.82 11.17
C ASN A 72 1.73 -4.59 12.04
N ALA A 73 1.63 -3.39 11.46
CA ALA A 73 1.30 -2.17 12.19
C ALA A 73 -0.09 -2.25 12.84
N ASP A 74 -1.09 -2.75 12.11
CA ASP A 74 -2.45 -2.96 12.60
C ASP A 74 -2.46 -4.00 13.74
N ARG A 75 -1.73 -5.11 13.60
CA ARG A 75 -1.58 -6.13 14.65
C ARG A 75 -0.95 -5.55 15.92
N GLU A 76 0.09 -4.74 15.80
CA GLU A 76 0.75 -4.08 16.95
C GLU A 76 -0.19 -3.08 17.64
N LEU A 77 -1.01 -2.34 16.88
CA LEU A 77 -2.03 -1.46 17.43
C LEU A 77 -3.09 -2.26 18.21
N ILE A 78 -3.57 -3.37 17.65
CA ILE A 78 -4.60 -4.20 18.28
C ILE A 78 -4.07 -4.93 19.52
N LYS A 79 -2.80 -5.33 19.56
CA LYS A 79 -2.18 -5.85 20.79
C LYS A 79 -2.15 -4.80 21.91
N LYS A 80 -1.96 -3.52 21.58
CA LYS A 80 -2.00 -2.42 22.55
C LYS A 80 -3.42 -2.04 22.97
N PHE A 81 -4.37 -2.19 22.05
CA PHE A 81 -5.80 -1.87 22.24
C PHE A 81 -6.68 -3.08 21.87
N PRO A 82 -6.71 -4.13 22.70
CA PRO A 82 -7.42 -5.37 22.39
C PRO A 82 -8.93 -5.17 22.17
N GLU A 83 -9.53 -4.12 22.74
CA GLU A 83 -10.94 -3.77 22.55
C GLU A 83 -11.34 -3.57 21.07
N LEU A 84 -10.37 -3.26 20.20
CA LEU A 84 -10.59 -3.16 18.76
C LEU A 84 -11.05 -4.47 18.12
N LEU A 85 -10.72 -5.63 18.72
CA LEU A 85 -11.20 -6.94 18.25
C LEU A 85 -12.72 -7.13 18.42
N ILE A 86 -13.32 -6.43 19.40
CA ILE A 86 -14.75 -6.47 19.67
C ILE A 86 -15.47 -5.37 18.89
N ARG A 87 -14.89 -4.17 18.83
CA ARG A 87 -15.47 -3.03 18.11
C ARG A 87 -15.42 -3.18 16.58
N ILE A 88 -14.37 -3.81 16.05
CA ILE A 88 -14.14 -4.03 14.62
C ILE A 88 -13.86 -5.52 14.40
N PRO A 89 -14.88 -6.34 14.14
CA PRO A 89 -14.71 -7.79 13.98
C PRO A 89 -13.75 -8.20 12.84
N SER A 90 -13.64 -7.38 11.78
CA SER A 90 -12.69 -7.62 10.67
C SER A 90 -11.23 -7.67 11.13
N ASN A 91 -10.90 -7.05 12.26
CA ASN A 91 -9.54 -7.12 12.83
C ASN A 91 -9.18 -8.54 13.30
N GLN A 92 -10.17 -9.42 13.52
CA GLN A 92 -9.92 -10.81 13.91
C GLN A 92 -9.25 -11.61 12.78
N GLU A 93 -9.48 -11.24 11.51
CA GLU A 93 -8.84 -11.87 10.34
C GLU A 93 -7.32 -11.65 10.32
N LEU A 94 -6.81 -10.70 11.09
CA LEU A 94 -5.37 -10.40 11.20
C LEU A 94 -4.63 -11.34 12.16
N PHE A 95 -5.32 -12.21 12.90
CA PHE A 95 -4.74 -13.06 13.95
C PHE A 95 -5.11 -14.52 13.76
N THR A 96 -4.29 -15.41 14.32
CA THR A 96 -4.62 -16.84 14.39
C THR A 96 -5.64 -17.11 15.51
N GLU A 97 -6.33 -18.26 15.46
CA GLU A 97 -7.30 -18.65 16.49
C GLU A 97 -6.67 -18.69 17.89
N ASP A 98 -5.42 -19.10 18.02
CA ASP A 98 -4.72 -19.18 19.29
C ASP A 98 -4.36 -17.79 19.83
N GLU A 99 -3.92 -16.86 18.97
CA GLU A 99 -3.71 -15.47 19.35
C GLU A 99 -5.01 -14.80 19.81
N LEU A 100 -6.13 -15.08 19.14
CA LEU A 100 -7.44 -14.56 19.54
C LEU A 100 -7.88 -15.11 20.91
N LYS A 101 -7.59 -16.36 21.25
CA LYS A 101 -7.90 -16.91 22.58
C LYS A 101 -7.20 -16.14 23.70
N GLU A 102 -5.98 -15.65 23.45
CA GLU A 102 -5.23 -14.83 24.41
C GLU A 102 -5.70 -13.37 24.45
N LEU A 103 -6.01 -12.78 23.28
CA LEU A 103 -6.38 -11.36 23.17
C LEU A 103 -7.84 -11.07 23.54
N MET A 104 -8.78 -12.00 23.30
CA MET A 104 -10.22 -11.78 23.56
C MET A 104 -10.58 -11.55 25.05
N PRO A 105 -9.97 -12.23 26.03
CA PRO A 105 -10.13 -11.89 27.44
C PRO A 105 -9.66 -10.47 27.78
N LEU A 106 -8.53 -10.03 27.21
CA LEU A 106 -8.01 -8.68 27.40
C LEU A 106 -8.95 -7.63 26.80
N ALA A 107 -9.49 -7.92 25.60
CA ALA A 107 -10.45 -7.06 24.92
C ALA A 107 -11.72 -6.84 25.73
N ARG A 108 -12.25 -7.90 26.35
CA ARG A 108 -13.43 -7.82 27.22
C ARG A 108 -13.15 -6.99 28.47
N LYS A 109 -12.01 -7.22 29.12
CA LYS A 109 -11.59 -6.46 30.31
C LYS A 109 -11.35 -4.98 30.01
N ALA A 110 -10.90 -4.63 28.79
CA ALA A 110 -10.70 -3.25 28.39
C ALA A 110 -12.02 -2.48 28.10
N LEU A 111 -13.15 -3.19 27.99
CA LEU A 111 -14.48 -2.61 27.78
C LEU A 111 -15.34 -2.57 29.06
N GLU A 112 -14.87 -3.18 30.15
CA GLU A 112 -15.46 -3.09 31.50
C GLU A 112 -15.02 -1.79 32.21
#